data_AF-A0AAV3QFW5-F1
#
_entry.id   AF-A0AAV3QFW5-F1
#
_cell.length_a   1.000
_cell.length_b   1.000
_cell.length_c   1.000
_cell.angle_alpha   90.00
_cell.angle_beta   90.00
_cell.angle_gamma   90.00
#
_symmetry.space_group_name_H-M   'P 1'
#
loop_
_entity.id
_entity.type
_entity.pdbx_description
1 polymer ?
#
loop_
_entity_poly.entity_id
_entity_poly.type
_entity_poly.pdbx_seq_one_letter_code
_entity_poly.pdbx_strand_id
1 'polypeptide(L)' 'MAALRGVSCGRIRSMSSWYRQVEPAPKDPILGVTEAFLADHSPDKVNVGVGAYRDDNGKPVVLECVREAERRIAGNMNM' A
#
# COMPACT_ATOMS: atom_id res chain seq x y z
N MET A 1 -28.46 29.25 34.89
CA MET A 1 -27.05 29.01 35.21
C MET A 1 -26.70 27.58 34.83
N ALA A 2 -26.07 27.40 33.67
CA ALA A 2 -25.20 26.27 33.26
C ALA A 2 -25.14 26.25 31.73
N ALA A 3 -23.93 26.50 31.21
CA ALA A 3 -23.59 26.52 29.80
C ALA A 3 -23.55 25.10 29.22
N LEU A 4 -23.69 24.97 27.90
CA LEU A 4 -22.95 23.99 27.10
C LEU A 4 -22.71 24.55 25.69
N ARG A 5 -21.42 24.65 25.38
CA ARG A 5 -20.84 25.12 24.13
C ARG A 5 -20.84 23.98 23.11
N GLY A 6 -21.04 24.33 21.84
CA GLY A 6 -20.28 23.81 20.71
C GLY A 6 -20.73 22.49 20.10
N VAL A 7 -21.10 22.54 18.81
CA VAL A 7 -20.35 21.84 17.74
C VAL A 7 -20.45 22.72 16.50
N SER A 8 -19.31 23.23 16.03
CA SER A 8 -19.22 23.86 14.72
C SER A 8 -19.54 22.80 13.67
N CYS A 9 -20.52 23.08 12.81
CA CYS A 9 -20.78 22.29 11.62
C CYS A 9 -19.46 22.20 10.83
N GLY A 10 -18.82 21.03 10.89
CA GLY A 10 -17.57 20.75 10.22
C GLY A 10 -17.74 21.07 8.74
N ARG A 11 -16.95 22.02 8.26
CA ARG A 11 -16.86 22.42 6.86
C ARG A 11 -16.67 21.16 6.01
N ILE A 12 -17.71 20.73 5.30
CA ILE A 12 -17.60 19.69 4.27
C ILE A 12 -16.55 20.21 3.29
N ARG A 13 -15.40 19.54 3.20
CA ARG A 13 -14.38 19.90 2.21
C ARG A 13 -15.00 19.65 0.85
N SER A 14 -15.27 20.72 0.11
CA SER A 14 -15.69 20.65 -1.29
C SER A 14 -14.64 19.85 -2.06
N MET A 15 -15.01 18.66 -2.56
CA MET A 15 -14.21 17.93 -3.54
C MET A 15 -14.08 18.82 -4.77
N SER A 16 -12.86 19.16 -5.15
CA SER A 16 -12.60 20.06 -6.27
C SER A 16 -13.22 19.52 -7.55
N SER A 17 -14.13 20.30 -8.15
CA SER A 17 -14.79 20.00 -9.43
C SER A 17 -13.82 19.87 -10.61
N TRP A 18 -12.57 20.31 -10.42
CA TRP A 18 -11.48 20.28 -11.38
C TRP A 18 -11.26 18.89 -12.01
N TYR A 19 -11.45 17.82 -11.25
CA TYR A 19 -11.22 16.44 -11.72
C TYR A 19 -12.49 15.72 -12.19
N ARG A 20 -13.64 16.41 -12.27
CA ARG A 20 -14.94 15.77 -12.55
C ARG A 20 -15.06 15.22 -13.99
N GLN A 21 -14.20 15.68 -14.89
CA GLN A 21 -14.17 15.31 -16.31
C GLN A 21 -12.97 14.43 -16.68
N VAL A 22 -12.17 14.01 -15.70
CA VAL A 22 -11.01 13.15 -15.97
C VAL A 22 -11.49 11.70 -15.95
N GLU A 23 -11.52 11.09 -17.13
CA GLU A 23 -11.78 9.66 -17.25
C GLU A 23 -10.64 8.85 -16.63
N PRO A 24 -10.93 7.75 -15.92
CA PRO A 24 -9.91 6.89 -15.34
C PRO A 24 -9.06 6.25 -16.43
N ALA A 25 -7.75 6.19 -16.20
CA ALA A 25 -6.83 5.50 -17.10
C ALA A 25 -7.16 4.00 -17.16
N PRO A 26 -6.92 3.34 -18.32
CA PRO A 26 -7.07 1.90 -18.42
C PRO A 26 -6.16 1.20 -17.41
N LYS A 27 -6.66 0.10 -16.82
CA LYS A 27 -5.91 -0.69 -15.85
C LYS A 27 -4.64 -1.27 -16.50
N ASP A 28 -3.53 -1.22 -15.76
CA ASP A 28 -2.27 -1.81 -16.20
C ASP A 28 -2.38 -3.35 -16.22
N PRO A 29 -2.07 -4.01 -17.36
CA PRO A 29 -2.15 -5.46 -17.48
C PRO A 29 -1.27 -6.24 -16.48
N ILE A 30 -0.12 -5.71 -16.08
CA ILE A 30 0.80 -6.34 -15.12
C ILE A 30 0.19 -6.31 -13.71
N LEU A 31 -0.49 -5.21 -13.35
CA LEU A 31 -1.23 -5.13 -12.09
C LEU A 31 -2.43 -6.07 -12.07
N GLY A 32 -3.09 -6.28 -13.21
CA GLY A 32 -4.22 -7.20 -13.34
C GLY A 32 -3.90 -8.66 -12.95
N VAL A 33 -2.68 -9.13 -13.22
CA VAL A 33 -2.24 -10.48 -12.83
C VAL A 33 -2.20 -10.64 -11.31
N THR A 34 -1.79 -9.59 -10.59
CA THR A 34 -1.77 -9.61 -9.13
C THR A 34 -3.19 -9.54 -8.55
N GLU A 35 -4.08 -8.74 -9.15
CA GLU A 35 -5.50 -8.70 -8.76
C GLU A 35 -6.17 -10.08 -8.91
N ALA A 36 -5.93 -10.77 -10.03
CA ALA A 36 -6.45 -12.11 -10.27
C ALA A 36 -5.88 -13.14 -9.26
N PHE A 37 -4.57 -13.06 -8.97
CA PHE A 37 -3.94 -13.90 -7.95
C PHE A 37 -4.52 -13.67 -6.55
N LEU A 38 -4.83 -12.43 -6.18
CA LEU A 38 -5.44 -12.11 -4.89
C LEU A 38 -6.89 -12.59 -4.80
N ALA A 39 -7.64 -12.54 -5.90
CA ALA A 39 -9.03 -12.98 -5.98
C ALA A 39 -9.22 -14.51 -5.95
N ASP A 40 -8.20 -15.29 -6.35
CA ASP A 40 -8.25 -16.75 -6.31
C ASP A 40 -8.19 -17.28 -4.87
N HIS A 41 -9.06 -18.23 -4.51
CA HIS A 41 -9.10 -18.87 -3.19
C HIS A 41 -8.36 -20.22 -3.13
N SER A 42 -7.81 -20.69 -4.25
CA SER A 42 -7.07 -21.94 -4.30
C SER A 42 -5.87 -21.94 -3.33
N PRO A 43 -5.68 -23.00 -2.53
CA PRO A 43 -4.55 -23.11 -1.61
C PRO A 43 -3.20 -23.28 -2.33
N ASP A 44 -3.20 -23.80 -3.58
CA ASP A 44 -1.99 -24.13 -4.35
C ASP A 44 -1.67 -23.07 -5.42
N LYS A 45 -2.23 -21.86 -5.31
CA LYS A 45 -1.99 -20.77 -6.27
C LYS A 45 -0.55 -20.24 -6.20
N VAL A 46 0.04 -19.93 -7.35
CA VAL A 46 1.40 -19.37 -7.47
C VAL A 46 1.36 -18.01 -8.16
N ASN A 47 2.03 -17.01 -7.58
CA ASN A 47 2.13 -15.68 -8.16
C ASN A 47 3.33 -15.61 -9.11
N VAL A 48 3.06 -15.53 -10.41
CA VAL A 48 4.06 -15.36 -11.48
C VAL A 48 4.04 -13.95 -12.11
N GLY A 49 3.25 -13.02 -11.56
CA GLY A 49 3.09 -11.68 -12.12
C GLY A 49 4.24 -10.74 -11.74
N VAL A 50 4.55 -10.67 -10.44
CA VAL A 50 5.61 -9.79 -9.93
C VAL A 50 6.92 -10.56 -9.86
N GLY A 51 7.93 -10.12 -10.62
CA GLY A 51 9.29 -10.67 -10.62
C GLY A 51 10.09 -10.30 -9.36
N ALA A 52 9.58 -10.64 -8.19
CA ALA A 52 10.23 -10.40 -6.91
C ALA A 52 10.76 -11.71 -6.31
N TYR A 53 11.99 -11.67 -5.78
CA TYR A 53 12.56 -12.80 -5.06
C TYR A 53 11.79 -13.07 -3.78
N ARG A 54 11.48 -14.36 -3.58
CA ARG A 54 10.76 -14.88 -2.43
C ARG A 54 11.56 -16.01 -1.78
N ASP A 55 11.34 -16.21 -0.49
CA ASP A 55 11.87 -17.35 0.25
C ASP A 55 11.07 -18.64 -0.06
N ASP A 56 11.48 -19.75 0.56
CA ASP A 56 10.82 -21.05 0.43
C ASP A 56 9.35 -21.04 0.90
N ASN A 57 8.95 -20.03 1.67
CA ASN A 57 7.58 -19.82 2.16
C ASN A 57 6.80 -18.80 1.30
N GLY A 58 7.36 -18.36 0.17
CA GLY A 58 6.73 -17.39 -0.72
C GLY A 58 6.70 -15.94 -0.21
N LYS A 59 7.47 -15.60 0.84
CA LYS A 59 7.56 -14.24 1.39
C LYS A 59 8.67 -13.42 0.73
N PRO A 60 8.51 -12.10 0.57
CA PRO A 60 9.57 -11.24 0.05
C PRO A 60 10.83 -11.30 0.91
N VAL A 61 11.99 -11.44 0.26
CA VAL A 61 13.30 -11.49 0.94
C VAL A 61 13.96 -10.13 0.88
N VAL A 62 14.24 -9.56 2.05
CA VAL A 62 15.18 -8.43 2.19
C VAL A 62 16.56 -9.01 2.46
N LEU A 63 17.56 -8.57 1.70
CA LEU A 63 18.94 -9.01 1.85
C LEU A 63 19.55 -8.47 3.15
N GLU A 64 20.43 -9.25 3.78
CA GLU A 64 21.03 -8.86 5.06
C GLU A 64 21.90 -7.61 4.96
N CYS A 65 22.61 -7.44 3.84
CA CYS A 65 23.39 -6.23 3.57
C CYS A 65 22.51 -4.97 3.50
N VAL A 66 21.28 -5.10 3.00
CA VAL A 66 20.31 -4.00 2.94
C VAL A 66 19.81 -3.66 4.33
N ARG A 67 19.48 -4.66 5.17
CA ARG A 67 19.10 -4.43 6.56
C ARG A 67 20.20 -3.75 7.38
N GLU A 68 21.44 -4.17 7.18
CA GLU A 68 22.61 -3.53 7.80
C GLU A 68 22.74 -2.06 7.38
N ALA A 69 22.59 -1.77 6.08
CA ALA A 69 22.62 -0.41 5.57
C ALA A 69 21.47 0.44 6.16
N GLU A 70 20.24 -0.09 6.21
CA GLU A 70 19.09 0.58 6.83
C GLU A 70 19.35 0.90 8.30
N ARG A 71 19.93 -0.03 9.08
CA ARG A 71 20.29 0.21 10.49
C ARG A 71 21.29 1.35 10.67
N ARG A 72 22.29 1.44 9.78
CA ARG A 72 23.28 2.54 9.78
C ARG A 72 22.65 3.88 9.42
N ILE A 73 21.77 3.90 8.41
CA ILE A 73 21.09 5.11 7.93
C ILE A 73 20.08 5.62 8.96
N ALA A 74 19.33 4.71 9.61
CA ALA A 74 18.33 5.06 10.62
C ALA A 74 18.92 5.56 11.94
N GLY A 75 20.25 5.57 12.09
CA GLY A 75 20.92 6.06 13.30
C GLY A 75 20.80 5.14 14.51
N ASN A 76 20.27 3.92 14.34
CA ASN A 76 20.04 2.98 15.44
C ASN A 76 21.30 2.12 15.68
N MET A 77 22.40 2.78 16.04
CA MET A 77 23.65 2.11 16.44
C MET A 77 23.56 1.58 17.88
N ASN A 78 22.75 0.57 18.11
CA ASN A 78 22.93 -0.29 19.29
C ASN A 78 23.36 -1.67 18.79
N MET A 79 24.69 -1.85 18.69
CA MET A 79 25.33 -3.17 18.71
C MET A 79 25.18 -3.79 20.10
#